data_AF-A0A2U0RVS0-F1
#
_entry.id   AF-A0A2U0RVS0-F1
#
_cell.length_a   1.000
_cell.length_b   1.000
_cell.length_c   1.000
_cell.angle_alpha   90.00
_cell.angle_beta   90.00
_cell.angle_gamma   90.00
#
_symmetry.space_group_name_H-M   'P 1'
#
loop_
_entity.id
_entity.type
_entity.pdbx_description
1 polymer ?
#
loop_
_entity_poly.entity_id
_entity_poly.type
_entity_poly.pdbx_seq_one_letter_code
_entity_poly.pdbx_strand_id
1 'polypeptide(L)' 'MFEVKCTDCGKTTTVPFEPTKGKPVYCRECLSKHRKKPARENSREPITFNMKNAWARHSK' A
#
# COMPACT_ATOMS: atom_id res chain seq x y z
N MET A 1 -15.21 -20.26 1.92
CA MET A 1 -15.37 -18.80 1.99
C MET A 1 -15.95 -18.46 3.36
N PHE A 2 -15.35 -17.55 4.11
CA PHE A 2 -15.76 -17.16 5.47
C PHE A 2 -16.41 -15.77 5.45
N GLU A 3 -17.55 -15.64 6.11
CA GLU A 3 -18.29 -14.38 6.22
C GLU A 3 -17.83 -13.60 7.46
N VAL A 4 -17.46 -12.34 7.26
CA VAL A 4 -16.88 -11.48 8.29
C VAL A 4 -17.35 -10.04 8.13
N LYS A 5 -17.41 -9.32 9.25
CA LYS A 5 -17.69 -7.88 9.25
C LYS A 5 -16.39 -7.09 9.12
N CYS A 6 -16.39 -6.08 8.24
CA CYS A 6 -15.30 -5.14 8.14
C CYS A 6 -15.10 -4.42 9.47
N THR A 7 -13.86 -4.37 9.96
CA THR A 7 -13.53 -3.74 11.25
C THR A 7 -13.79 -2.22 11.23
N ASP A 8 -13.66 -1.60 10.06
CA ASP A 8 -13.69 -0.15 9.90
C ASP A 8 -15.09 0.40 9.59
N CYS A 9 -15.85 -0.29 8.73
CA CYS A 9 -17.17 0.17 8.28
C CYS A 9 -18.33 -0.77 8.64
N GLY A 10 -18.07 -1.93 9.25
CA GLY A 10 -19.09 -2.89 9.67
C GLY A 10 -19.79 -3.68 8.56
N LYS A 11 -19.52 -3.38 7.28
CA LYS A 11 -20.10 -4.10 6.13
C LYS A 11 -19.68 -5.57 6.14
N THR A 12 -20.60 -6.46 5.80
CA THR A 12 -20.33 -7.89 5.65
C THR A 12 -19.55 -8.16 4.36
N THR A 13 -18.52 -8.99 4.45
CA THR A 13 -17.66 -9.36 3.32
C THR A 13 -17.23 -10.81 3.44
N THR A 14 -16.81 -11.41 2.33
CA THR A 14 -16.41 -12.81 2.28
C THR A 14 -14.94 -12.93 1.96
N VAL A 15 -14.20 -13.68 2.78
CA VAL A 15 -12.76 -13.91 2.61
C VAL A 15 -12.46 -15.40 2.37
N PRO A 16 -11.40 -15.74 1.63
CA PRO A 16 -11.07 -17.14 1.34
C PRO A 16 -10.27 -17.84 2.46
N PHE A 17 -9.90 -17.12 3.52
CA PHE A 17 -9.09 -17.61 4.65
C PHE A 17 -9.84 -17.47 5.97
N GLU A 18 -9.48 -18.30 6.95
CA GLU A 18 -10.04 -18.22 8.29
C GLU A 18 -9.55 -16.93 9.01
N PRO A 19 -10.45 -16.10 9.57
CA PRO A 19 -10.06 -14.89 10.27
C PRO A 19 -9.32 -15.20 11.58
N THR A 20 -8.06 -14.79 11.70
CA THR A 20 -7.29 -14.97 12.94
C THR A 20 -7.67 -13.93 13.99
N LYS A 21 -7.88 -14.37 15.24
CA LYS A 21 -8.10 -13.46 16.38
C LYS A 21 -6.91 -12.50 16.52
N GLY A 22 -7.19 -11.20 16.55
CA GLY A 22 -6.17 -10.15 16.66
C GLY A 22 -5.67 -9.57 15.34
N LYS A 23 -6.17 -10.02 14.18
CA LYS A 23 -5.93 -9.35 12.88
C LYS A 23 -7.24 -8.76 12.32
N PRO A 24 -7.27 -7.45 12.01
CA PRO A 24 -8.47 -6.82 11.49
C PRO A 24 -8.71 -7.26 10.05
N VAL A 25 -9.98 -7.56 9.74
CA VAL A 25 -10.42 -7.83 8.37
C VAL A 25 -11.11 -6.58 7.81
N TYR A 26 -10.79 -6.25 6.56
CA TYR A 26 -11.29 -5.07 5.87
C TYR A 26 -12.01 -5.46 4.56
N CYS A 27 -13.04 -4.69 4.20
CA CYS A 27 -13.61 -4.75 2.86
C CYS A 27 -12.64 -4.14 1.82
N ARG A 28 -12.92 -4.33 0.52
CA ARG A 28 -12.08 -3.83 -0.58
C ARG A 28 -11.82 -2.31 -0.51
N GLU A 29 -12.83 -1.55 -0.11
CA GLU A 29 -12.77 -0.09 0.02
C GLU A 29 -11.85 0.33 1.17
N CYS A 30 -12.08 -0.18 2.38
CA CYS A 30 -11.28 0.14 3.57
C CYS A 30 -9.85 -0.39 3.42
N LEU A 31 -9.65 -1.58 2.82
CA LEU A 31 -8.32 -2.11 2.55
C LEU A 31 -7.51 -1.17 1.67
N SER A 32 -8.14 -0.60 0.63
CA SER A 32 -7.48 0.35 -0.27
C SER A 32 -7.05 1.64 0.46
N LYS A 33 -7.84 2.10 1.42
CA LYS A 33 -7.49 3.25 2.29
C LYS A 33 -6.33 2.93 3.25
N HIS A 34 -6.32 1.73 3.83
CA HIS A 34 -5.26 1.27 4.72
C HIS A 34 -3.95 0.93 4.00
N ARG A 35 -4.02 0.58 2.71
CA ARG A 35 -2.85 0.43 1.84
C ARG A 35 -2.28 1.83 1.56
N LYS A 36 -1.61 2.42 2.55
CA LYS A 36 -0.62 3.47 2.30
C LYS A 36 0.40 2.84 1.36
N LYS A 37 0.30 3.12 0.06
CA LYS A 37 1.44 2.88 -0.83
C LYS A 37 2.59 3.65 -0.16
N PRO A 38 3.75 3.04 0.14
CA PRO A 38 4.91 3.88 0.32
C PRO A 38 4.93 4.74 -0.93
N ALA A 39 4.86 6.03 -0.70
CA ALA A 39 5.07 7.01 -1.72
C ALA A 39 6.37 6.59 -2.44
N ARG A 40 6.21 5.96 -3.60
CA ARG A 40 7.13 6.23 -4.70
C ARG A 40 6.94 7.67 -5.21
N GLU A 41 6.22 8.50 -4.45
CA GLU A 41 6.24 9.95 -4.38
C GLU A 41 7.57 10.52 -3.81
N ASN A 42 8.67 9.76 -3.84
CA ASN A 42 10.00 10.35 -3.88
C ASN A 42 10.84 9.72 -5.01
N SER A 43 10.20 9.50 -6.16
CA SER A 43 10.88 9.17 -7.42
C SER A 43 10.18 9.77 -8.65
N ARG A 44 9.33 10.79 -8.46
CA ARG A 44 8.91 11.71 -9.53
C ARG A 44 9.91 12.87 -9.68
N GLU A 45 11.20 12.59 -9.54
CA GLU A 45 12.13 13.33 -10.38
C GLU A 45 11.82 12.81 -11.80
N PRO A 46 11.40 13.67 -12.75
CA PRO A 46 11.31 13.24 -14.13
C PRO A 46 12.67 12.64 -14.51
N ILE A 47 12.66 11.53 -15.27
CA ILE A 47 13.83 11.01 -15.98
C ILE A 47 14.32 11.99 -17.07
N THR A 48 14.19 13.29 -16.85
CA THR A 48 15.08 14.26 -17.46
C THR A 48 16.45 13.98 -16.87
N PHE A 49 17.34 13.46 -17.70
CA PHE A 49 18.77 13.37 -17.45
C PHE A 49 19.26 14.74 -16.94
N ASN A 50 19.33 14.90 -15.62
CA ASN A 50 19.79 16.13 -15.01
C ASN A 50 21.32 16.12 -15.05
N MET A 51 21.87 16.73 -16.10
CA MET A 51 23.31 16.86 -16.34
C MET A 51 24.06 17.49 -15.14
N LYS A 52 23.35 18.18 -14.23
CA LYS A 52 23.92 18.81 -13.03
C LYS A 52 24.18 17.85 -11.87
N ASN A 53 23.62 16.64 -11.89
CA ASN A 53 23.80 15.63 -10.84
C ASN A 53 24.68 14.44 -11.31
N ALA A 54 25.30 14.54 -12.49
CA ALA A 54 26.12 13.49 -13.09
C ALA A 54 27.43 13.23 -12.31
N TRP A 55 28.00 14.24 -11.65
CA TRP A 55 29.22 14.13 -10.84
C TRP A 55 29.01 13.35 -9.52
N ALA A 56 27.77 13.16 -9.06
CA ALA A 56 27.48 12.45 -7.81
C ALA A 56 27.69 10.92 -7.87
N ARG A 57 27.98 10.36 -9.05
CA ARG A 57 28.17 8.90 -9.25
C ARG A 57 29.61 8.47 -9.51
N HIS A 58 30.55 9.42 -9.56
CA HIS A 58 31.98 9.12 -9.71
C HIS A 58 32.72 9.49 -8.42
N SER A 59 32.64 8.60 -7.43
CA SER A 59 33.64 8.54 -6.36
C SER A 59 34.33 7.20 -6.45
N LYS A 60 35.37 7.15 -7.29
CA LYS A 60 36.61 6.41 -7.04
C LYS A 60 37.72 6.99 -7.88
#